data_AF-A0A0U5G7L9-F1
#
_entry.id   AF-A0A0U5G7L9-F1
#
_cell.length_a   1.000
_cell.length_b   1.000
_cell.length_c   1.000
_cell.angle_alpha   90.00
_cell.angle_beta   90.00
_cell.angle_gamma   90.00
#
_symmetry.space_group_name_H-M   'P 1'
#
loop_
_entity.id
_entity.type
_entity.pdbx_description
1 polymer ?
#
loop_
_entity_poly.entity_id
_entity_poly.type
_entity_poly.pdbx_seq_one_letter_code
_entity_poly.pdbx_strand_id
1 'polypeptide(L)' 'MTHGIAPFSPICLDEIHPDDFVHSLACRHMFHEKCLRYWYLYSNNNCPLCQRSLLFASDVREEGTASV' A
#
# COMPACT_ATOMS: atom_id res chain seq x y z
N MET A 1 -26.25 -5.39 15.85
CA MET A 1 -24.91 -5.03 16.35
C MET A 1 -23.88 -5.23 15.24
N THR A 2 -23.95 -4.39 14.21
CA THR A 2 -22.90 -4.35 13.19
C THR A 2 -21.75 -3.58 13.81
N HIS A 3 -20.86 -4.28 14.51
CA HIS A 3 -19.60 -3.70 14.94
C HIS A 3 -18.91 -3.13 13.70
N GLY A 4 -18.58 -1.84 13.75
CA GLY A 4 -17.77 -1.20 12.72
C GLY A 4 -16.48 -1.97 12.60
N ILE A 5 -16.38 -2.80 11.55
CA ILE A 5 -15.18 -3.58 11.28
C ILE A 5 -14.14 -2.56 10.80
N ALA A 6 -13.16 -2.26 11.65
CA ALA A 6 -11.99 -1.52 11.19
C ALA A 6 -11.28 -2.39 10.14
N PRO A 7 -10.80 -1.83 9.03
CA PRO A 7 -10.03 -2.60 8.07
C PRO A 7 -8.73 -3.06 8.74
N PHE A 8 -8.41 -4.36 8.67
CA PHE A 8 -7.18 -4.90 9.23
C PHE A 8 -6.12 -5.06 8.14
N SER A 9 -4.87 -4.74 8.45
CA SER A 9 -3.77 -5.02 7.52
C SER A 9 -3.31 -6.48 7.69
N PRO A 10 -3.30 -7.31 6.64
CA PRO A 10 -2.97 -8.74 6.78
C PRO A 10 -1.46 -9.01 6.97
N ILE A 11 -0.62 -7.96 6.93
CA ILE A 11 0.83 -8.09 7.15
C ILE A 11 1.14 -8.06 8.65
N CYS A 12 0.59 -7.09 9.39
CA CYS A 12 0.77 -7.01 10.84
C CYS A 12 -0.42 -7.55 11.65
N LEU A 13 -1.53 -7.89 10.98
CA LEU A 13 -2.77 -8.37 11.59
C LEU A 13 -3.36 -7.39 12.62
N ASP A 14 -3.15 -6.09 12.38
CA ASP A 14 -3.56 -5.00 13.26
C ASP A 14 -4.58 -4.09 12.56
N GLU A 15 -5.32 -3.32 13.35
CA GLU A 15 -6.33 -2.38 12.86
C GLU A 15 -5.65 -1.23 12.11
N ILE A 16 -6.24 -0.83 10.99
CA ILE A 16 -5.84 0.37 10.27
C ILE A 16 -6.59 1.55 10.87
N HIS A 17 -5.87 2.45 11.53
CA HIS A 17 -6.45 3.70 11.99
C HIS A 17 -6.48 4.77 10.88
N PRO A 18 -7.42 5.73 10.95
CA PRO A 18 -7.44 6.84 10.00
C PRO A 18 -6.22 7.77 10.10
N ASP A 19 -5.47 7.70 11.21
CA ASP A 19 -4.21 8.42 11.41
C ASP A 19 -3.00 7.64 10.85
N ASP A 20 -3.18 6.35 10.53
CA ASP A 20 -2.10 5.54 9.98
C ASP A 20 -1.86 5.84 8.49
N PHE A 21 -0.59 5.91 8.13
CA PHE A 21 -0.19 5.97 6.74
C PHE A 21 -0.47 4.63 6.08
N VAL A 22 -1.46 4.61 5.20
CA VAL A 22 -1.79 3.45 4.36
C VAL A 22 -1.46 3.70 2.91
N HIS A 23 -1.05 2.63 2.24
CA HIS A 23 -0.80 2.61 0.83
C HIS A 23 -1.77 1.64 0.14
N SER A 24 -2.48 2.13 -0.86
CA SER A 24 -3.36 1.33 -1.70
C SER A 24 -2.64 0.90 -2.97
N LEU A 25 -2.64 -0.39 -3.25
CA LEU A 25 -2.02 -0.93 -4.46
C LEU A 25 -2.96 -0.89 -5.67
N ALA A 26 -2.41 -1.08 -6.87
CA ALA A 26 -3.20 -1.21 -8.10
C ALA A 26 -4.24 -2.34 -8.04
N CYS A 27 -4.02 -3.36 -7.21
CA CYS A 27 -4.97 -4.44 -6.94
C CYS A 27 -6.08 -4.05 -5.93
N ARG A 28 -6.18 -2.77 -5.53
CA ARG A 28 -7.14 -2.21 -4.55
C ARG A 28 -7.01 -2.71 -3.11
N HIS A 29 -5.92 -3.41 -2.80
CA HIS A 29 -5.63 -3.82 -1.43
C HIS A 29 -4.86 -2.73 -0.68
N MET A 30 -5.23 -2.52 0.59
CA MET A 30 -4.69 -1.48 1.46
C MET A 30 -3.80 -2.11 2.53
N PHE A 31 -2.66 -1.47 2.78
CA PHE A 31 -1.68 -1.91 3.77
C PHE A 31 -1.07 -0.70 4.46
N HIS A 32 -0.63 -0.82 5.71
CA HIS A 32 0.21 0.21 6.32
C HIS A 32 1.46 0.44 5.47
N GLU A 33 1.88 1.69 5.29
CA GLU A 33 3.08 2.06 4.54
C GLU A 33 4.31 1.35 5.12
N LYS A 34 4.43 1.31 6.46
CA LYS A 34 5.49 0.58 7.15
C LYS A 34 5.46 -0.91 6.79
N CYS A 35 4.30 -1.55 6.91
CA CYS A 35 4.16 -2.97 6.62
C CYS A 35 4.45 -3.29 5.14
N LEU A 36 3.97 -2.48 4.22
CA LEU A 36 4.21 -2.64 2.79
C LEU A 36 5.70 -2.44 2.45
N ARG A 37 6.34 -1.44 3.06
CA ARG A 37 7.78 -1.19 2.91
C ARG A 37 8.61 -2.36 3.45
N TYR A 38 8.29 -2.87 4.64
CA TYR A 38 8.95 -4.07 5.17
C TYR A 38 8.74 -5.26 4.25
N TRP A 39 7.53 -5.50 3.77
CA TRP A 39 7.24 -6.57 2.82
C TRP A 39 8.11 -6.49 1.55
N TYR A 40 8.25 -5.30 0.97
CA TYR A 40 9.12 -5.05 -0.17
C TYR A 40 10.61 -5.31 0.13
N LEU A 41 11.08 -4.88 1.31
CA LEU A 41 12.46 -5.09 1.76
C LEU A 41 12.84 -6.57 1.85
N TYR A 42 11.87 -7.45 2.09
CA TYR A 42 12.06 -8.91 2.07
C TYR A 42 12.01 -9.52 0.65
N SER A 43 12.24 -8.74 -0.40
CA SER A 43 12.23 -9.17 -1.81
C SER A 43 10.86 -9.63 -2.34
N ASN A 44 9.76 -9.20 -1.71
CA ASN A 44 8.42 -9.52 -2.18
C ASN A 44 7.85 -8.36 -3.01
N ASN A 45 7.91 -8.50 -4.33
CA ASN A 45 7.35 -7.54 -5.28
C ASN A 45 5.87 -7.80 -5.61
N ASN A 46 5.20 -8.65 -4.82
CA ASN A 46 3.84 -9.13 -5.08
C ASN A 46 2.92 -8.83 -3.89
N CYS A 47 1.63 -8.61 -4.16
CA CYS A 47 0.62 -8.40 -3.13
C CYS A 47 0.45 -9.67 -2.27
N PRO A 48 0.47 -9.59 -0.93
CA PRO A 48 0.31 -10.77 -0.08
C PRO A 48 -1.09 -11.41 -0.18
N LEU A 49 -2.11 -10.65 -0.60
CA LEU A 49 -3.49 -11.14 -0.72
C LEU A 49 -3.78 -11.80 -2.07
N CYS A 50 -3.27 -11.22 -3.16
CA CYS A 50 -3.65 -11.65 -4.51
C CYS A 50 -2.46 -11.93 -5.43
N GLN A 51 -1.24 -11.87 -4.91
CA GLN A 51 0.03 -12.09 -5.61
C GLN A 51 0.25 -11.22 -6.86
N ARG A 52 -0.52 -10.13 -7.01
CA ARG A 52 -0.36 -9.18 -8.11
C ARG A 52 0.90 -8.33 -7.88
N SER A 53 1.71 -8.15 -8.92
CA SER A 53 2.93 -7.34 -8.85
C SER A 53 2.64 -5.89 -8.45
N LEU A 54 3.45 -5.37 -7.53
CA LEU A 54 3.34 -4.02 -6.97
C LEU A 54 3.93 -2.94 -7.90
N LEU A 55 4.69 -3.34 -8.94
CA LEU A 55 5.46 -2.47 -9.84
C LEU A 55 4.62 -1.68 -10.87
N PHE A 56 3.29 -1.63 -10.75
CA PHE A 56 2.41 -0.94 -11.68
C PHE A 56 1.77 0.32 -11.07
N ALA A 57 2.48 1.04 -10.20
CA ALA A 57 2.14 2.43 -9.90
C ALA A 57 2.91 3.29 -10.91
N SER A 58 2.22 3.81 -11.93
CA SER A 58 2.78 4.72 -12.91
C SER A 58 3.44 5.91 -12.19
N ASP A 59 4.75 5.96 -12.26
CA ASP A 59 5.57 7.14 -12.03
C ASP A 59 5.16 8.20 -13.06
N VAL A 60 4.24 9.10 -12.70
CA VAL A 60 4.13 10.39 -13.38
C VAL A 60 5.15 11.30 -12.71
N ARG A 61 6.35 11.26 -13.28
CA ARG A 61 7.42 12.21 -13.02
C ARG A 61 7.05 13.54 -13.66
N GLU A 62 6.49 14.46 -12.87
CA GLU A 62 6.46 15.88 -13.24
C GLU A 62 7.89 16.41 -13.06
N GLU A 63 8.70 16.18 -14.09
CA GLU A 63 9.97 16.85 -14.30
C GLU A 63 9.69 18.32 -14.66
N GLY A 64 10.01 19.22 -13.75
CA GLY A 64 10.01 20.65 -14.03
C GLY A 64 10.90 20.94 -15.24
N THR A 65 10.30 21.51 -16.28
CA THR A 65 11.03 22.22 -17.33
C THR A 65 10.84 23.73 -17.13
N ALA A 66 11.91 24.38 -16.69
CA ALA A 66 12.09 25.80 -16.89
C ALA A 66 12.45 26.02 -18.36
N SER A 67 11.61 26.77 -19.08
CA SER A 67 11.84 27.45 -20.36
C SER A 67 10.51 28.18 -20.64
N VAL A 68 10.40 29.51 -20.65
CA VAL A 68 11.19 30.52 -21.35
C VAL A 68 11.18 31.85 -20.59
#